data_AF-A0A2N5KNH6-F1
#
_entry.id   AF-A0A2N5KNH6-F1
#
_cell.length_a   1.000
_cell.length_b   1.000
_cell.length_c   1.000
_cell.angle_alpha   90.00
_cell.angle_beta   90.00
_cell.angle_gamma   90.00
#
_symmetry.space_group_name_H-M   'P 1'
#
loop_
_entity.id
_entity.type
_entity.pdbx_description
1 polymer ?
#
loop_
_entity_poly.entity_id
_entity_poly.type
_entity_poly.pdbx_seq_one_letter_code
_entity_poly.pdbx_strand_id
1 'polypeptide(L)'
;MDLATVYSDEGPFRIPLSEDIRDAVREQVQDNKGALYARLQALGLQVDAGPVDKRDLLAVLCEIPAIPTSAITDNFGVGHQELMATRSADPVSIVSCLRCRTHLPDGDRRTLLRQLSRLRYLGRFEVGDLVELDAVCVLLCDANGCSQEYRHSHMEELRAAYLAQKARNNQLKQMSLSEYLKTIEWGARRNRALLQADNRCRICGSTQRLEVHHRTYERLGHELLSDLVVLCRRCHQLFHDRLPKAA
;
A
#
# COMPACT_ATOMS: atom_id res chain seq x y z
N MET A 1 -9.21 -10.60 -6.59
CA MET A 1 -8.70 -9.33 -6.03
C MET A 1 -9.90 -8.41 -5.84
N ASP A 2 -10.25 -8.07 -4.60
CA ASP A 2 -11.39 -7.19 -4.32
C ASP A 2 -11.01 -5.76 -4.71
N LEU A 3 -11.66 -5.22 -5.74
CA LEU A 3 -11.42 -3.86 -6.21
C LEU A 3 -11.66 -2.82 -5.10
N ALA A 4 -12.48 -3.09 -4.09
CA ALA A 4 -12.67 -2.20 -2.94
C ALA A 4 -11.46 -2.15 -1.99
N THR A 5 -10.60 -3.18 -2.01
CA THR A 5 -9.33 -3.18 -1.26
C THR A 5 -8.21 -2.47 -2.03
N VAL A 6 -8.37 -2.37 -3.35
CA VAL A 6 -7.42 -1.72 -4.28
C VAL A 6 -7.79 -0.24 -4.49
N TYR A 7 -9.08 0.08 -4.45
CA TYR A 7 -9.67 1.42 -4.48
C TYR A 7 -10.35 1.69 -3.15
N SER A 8 -9.63 2.33 -2.23
CA SER A 8 -10.28 3.25 -1.30
C SER A 8 -10.12 4.65 -1.89
N ASP A 9 -11.22 5.37 -2.12
CA ASP A 9 -11.19 6.78 -2.56
C ASP A 9 -10.38 7.67 -1.58
N GLU A 10 -10.04 7.17 -0.39
CA GLU A 10 -9.35 7.91 0.68
C GLU A 10 -8.06 7.24 1.21
N GLY A 11 -7.46 6.28 0.50
CA GLY A 11 -6.30 5.52 1.01
C GLY A 11 -5.20 5.24 -0.01
N PRO A 12 -3.99 4.89 0.45
CA PRO A 12 -2.82 4.71 -0.42
C PRO A 12 -3.03 3.56 -1.38
N PHE A 13 -2.74 3.79 -2.66
CA PHE A 13 -2.92 2.81 -3.72
C PHE A 13 -1.99 1.59 -3.53
N ARG A 14 -2.54 0.37 -3.57
CA ARG A 14 -1.80 -0.87 -3.30
C ARG A 14 -1.72 -1.81 -4.49
N ILE A 15 -0.56 -2.43 -4.67
CA ILE A 15 -0.24 -3.39 -5.73
C ILE A 15 0.35 -4.67 -5.13
N PRO A 16 0.17 -5.84 -5.78
CA PRO A 16 0.89 -7.05 -5.39
C PRO A 16 2.39 -6.88 -5.64
N LEU A 17 3.22 -7.26 -4.66
CA LEU A 17 4.67 -7.21 -4.80
C LEU A 17 5.14 -8.28 -5.80
N SER A 18 5.81 -7.85 -6.88
CA SER A 18 6.35 -8.78 -7.88
C SER A 18 7.64 -9.46 -7.39
N GLU A 19 7.95 -10.61 -7.99
CA GLU A 19 9.16 -11.37 -7.68
C GLU A 19 10.44 -10.56 -7.91
N ASP A 20 10.57 -9.92 -9.08
CA ASP A 20 11.73 -9.08 -9.43
C ASP A 20 11.99 -7.97 -8.40
N ILE A 21 10.92 -7.27 -7.98
CA ILE A 21 11.02 -6.19 -7.01
C ILE A 21 11.39 -6.75 -5.63
N ARG A 22 10.79 -7.87 -5.23
CA ARG A 22 11.10 -8.55 -3.96
C ARG A 22 12.57 -8.97 -3.90
N ASP A 23 13.10 -9.54 -4.98
CA ASP A 23 14.50 -9.96 -5.05
C ASP A 23 15.45 -8.77 -5.01
N ALA A 24 15.19 -7.73 -5.81
CA ALA A 24 15.98 -6.51 -5.79
C ALA A 24 15.99 -5.83 -4.40
N VAL A 25 14.85 -5.84 -3.68
CA VAL A 25 14.78 -5.32 -2.32
C VAL A 25 15.65 -6.14 -1.37
N ARG A 26 15.53 -7.48 -1.39
CA ARG A 26 16.29 -8.36 -0.48
C ARG A 26 17.79 -8.24 -0.68
N GLU A 27 18.23 -8.22 -1.92
CA GLU A 27 19.64 -8.01 -2.29
C GLU A 27 20.17 -6.71 -1.69
N GLN A 28 19.52 -5.58 -1.96
CA GLN A 28 19.98 -4.28 -1.43
C GLN A 28 19.89 -4.19 0.10
N VAL A 29 18.88 -4.81 0.73
CA VAL A 29 18.80 -4.87 2.21
C VAL A 29 20.00 -5.63 2.77
N GLN A 30 20.34 -6.77 2.16
CA GLN A 30 21.46 -7.60 2.59
C GLN A 30 22.79 -6.88 2.38
N ASP A 31 23.00 -6.24 1.23
CA ASP A 31 24.23 -5.51 0.91
C ASP A 31 24.42 -4.31 1.85
N ASN A 32 23.38 -3.50 2.03
CA ASN A 32 23.44 -2.34 2.93
C ASN A 32 23.66 -2.76 4.39
N LYS A 33 23.07 -3.88 4.81
CA LYS A 33 23.32 -4.45 6.14
C LYS A 33 24.78 -4.88 6.27
N GLY A 34 25.34 -5.56 5.26
CA GLY A 34 26.76 -5.95 5.23
C GLY A 34 27.70 -4.75 5.29
N ALA A 35 27.45 -3.72 4.49
CA ALA A 35 28.24 -2.50 4.45
C ALA A 35 28.20 -1.74 5.79
N LEU A 36 27.04 -1.65 6.43
CA LEU A 36 26.91 -1.04 7.75
C LEU A 36 27.72 -1.81 8.81
N TYR A 37 27.69 -3.15 8.81
CA TYR A 37 28.52 -3.94 9.73
C TYR A 37 30.01 -3.73 9.49
N ALA A 38 30.45 -3.69 8.23
CA ALA A 38 31.85 -3.42 7.91
C ALA A 38 32.30 -2.05 8.42
N ARG A 39 31.47 -1.00 8.24
CA ARG A 39 31.77 0.34 8.76
C ARG A 39 31.83 0.35 10.29
N LEU A 40 30.92 -0.34 10.98
CA LEU A 40 30.92 -0.44 12.43
C LEU A 40 32.17 -1.18 12.96
N GLN A 41 32.62 -2.23 12.27
CA GLN A 41 33.86 -2.93 12.62
C GLN A 41 35.09 -2.02 12.45
N ALA A 42 35.16 -1.26 11.35
CA ALA A 42 36.24 -0.30 11.13
C ALA A 42 36.29 0.77 12.23
N LEU A 43 35.14 1.31 12.64
CA LEU A 43 35.03 2.23 13.77
C LEU A 43 35.52 1.59 15.08
N GLY A 44 35.14 0.33 15.34
CA GLY A 44 35.59 -0.40 16.53
C GLY A 44 37.12 -0.53 16.61
N LEU A 45 37.77 -0.88 15.48
CA LEU A 45 39.23 -0.96 15.42
C LEU A 45 39.92 0.38 15.66
N GLN A 46 39.31 1.49 15.24
CA GLN A 46 39.86 2.82 15.48
C GLN A 46 39.81 3.18 16.97
N VAL A 47 38.73 2.84 17.67
CA VAL A 47 38.59 3.10 19.11
C VAL A 47 39.73 2.44 19.91
N ASP A 48 40.09 1.21 19.54
CA ASP A 48 41.19 0.49 20.20
C ASP A 48 42.58 1.05 19.81
N ALA A 49 42.71 1.64 18.63
CA ALA A 49 43.98 2.11 18.06
C ALA A 49 44.29 3.59 18.31
N GLY A 50 43.30 4.42 18.69
CA GLY A 50 43.49 5.86 18.92
C GLY A 50 42.26 6.72 18.58
N PRO A 51 42.44 7.95 18.05
CA PRO A 51 41.33 8.84 17.73
C PRO A 51 40.52 8.30 16.54
N VAL A 52 39.19 8.30 16.69
CA VAL A 52 38.24 7.89 15.64
C VAL A 52 38.16 8.97 14.55
N ASP A 53 38.19 8.58 13.27
CA ASP A 53 37.97 9.51 12.16
C ASP A 53 36.52 10.01 12.22
N LYS A 54 36.39 11.33 12.35
CA LYS A 54 35.11 12.05 12.35
C LYS A 54 34.24 11.68 11.15
N ARG A 55 34.83 11.43 9.98
CA ARG A 55 34.11 11.10 8.75
C ARG A 55 33.38 9.76 8.84
N ASP A 56 34.00 8.75 9.44
CA ASP A 56 33.39 7.44 9.63
C ASP A 56 32.19 7.50 10.59
N LEU A 57 32.31 8.28 11.67
CA LEU A 57 31.20 8.52 12.59
C LEU A 57 30.05 9.25 11.90
N LEU A 58 30.35 10.33 11.16
CA LEU A 58 29.33 11.09 10.44
C LEU A 58 28.60 10.25 9.39
N ALA A 59 29.30 9.36 8.68
CA ALA A 59 28.70 8.46 7.70
C ALA A 59 27.63 7.55 8.34
N VAL A 60 27.92 6.95 9.50
CA VAL A 60 26.95 6.12 10.23
C VAL A 60 25.81 6.95 10.79
N LEU A 61 26.10 8.09 11.45
CA LEU A 61 25.08 8.97 12.04
C LEU A 61 24.11 9.52 10.99
N CYS A 62 24.60 9.75 9.77
CA CYS A 62 23.79 10.23 8.64
C CYS A 62 22.63 9.28 8.33
N GLU A 63 22.79 7.97 8.53
CA GLU A 63 21.79 6.95 8.22
C GLU A 63 20.82 6.64 9.36
N ILE A 64 21.01 7.24 10.55
CA ILE A 64 20.16 7.00 11.73
C ILE A 64 18.95 7.94 11.72
N PRO A 65 17.74 7.47 11.40
CA PRO A 65 16.57 8.34 11.25
C PRO A 65 16.13 9.00 12.55
N ALA A 66 16.45 8.41 13.70
CA ALA A 66 16.08 8.93 15.02
C ALA A 66 16.90 10.17 15.42
N ILE A 67 18.04 10.43 14.76
CA ILE A 67 18.91 11.56 15.07
C ILE A 67 18.58 12.70 14.10
N PRO A 68 18.11 13.87 14.56
CA PRO A 68 17.89 15.02 13.71
C PRO A 68 19.18 15.50 13.05
N THR A 69 19.08 16.07 11.85
CA THR A 69 20.27 16.60 11.14
C THR A 69 20.94 17.70 11.95
N SER A 70 20.16 18.58 12.59
CA SER A 70 20.67 19.64 13.48
C SER A 70 21.51 19.08 14.63
N ALA A 71 21.07 17.99 15.26
CA ALA A 71 21.83 17.36 16.33
C ALA A 71 23.22 16.89 15.84
N ILE A 72 23.31 16.38 14.60
CA ILE A 72 24.61 16.00 14.01
C ILE A 72 25.44 17.24 13.72
N THR A 73 24.87 18.24 13.03
CA THR A 73 25.62 19.43 12.62
C THR A 73 26.15 20.22 13.81
N ASP A 74 25.34 20.36 14.87
CA ASP A 74 25.66 21.19 16.03
C ASP A 74 26.71 20.51 16.93
N ASN A 75 26.58 19.19 17.17
CA ASN A 75 27.52 18.46 18.03
C ASN A 75 28.87 18.19 17.36
N PHE A 76 28.90 18.11 16.03
CA PHE A 76 30.13 17.81 15.28
C PHE A 76 30.70 19.05 14.57
N GLY A 77 30.05 20.21 14.67
CA GLY A 77 30.49 21.45 14.04
C GLY A 77 30.67 21.31 12.53
N VAL A 78 29.72 20.68 11.84
CA VAL A 78 29.73 20.48 10.38
C VAL A 78 28.51 21.10 9.73
N GLY A 79 28.68 21.59 8.50
CA GLY A 79 27.55 22.05 7.69
C GLY A 79 26.71 20.89 7.14
N HIS A 80 25.48 21.17 6.71
CA HIS A 80 24.62 20.19 6.03
C HIS A 80 25.27 19.66 4.74
N GLN A 81 25.89 20.55 3.96
CA GLN A 81 26.61 20.19 2.72
C GLN A 81 27.85 19.34 3.02
N GLU A 82 28.60 19.69 4.06
CA GLU A 82 29.79 18.93 4.48
C GLU A 82 29.43 17.52 4.97
N LEU A 83 28.33 17.39 5.74
CA LEU A 83 27.80 16.09 6.16
C LEU A 83 27.44 15.23 4.94
N MET A 84 26.74 15.80 3.96
CA MET A 84 26.37 15.06 2.75
C MET A 84 27.58 14.74 1.87
N ALA A 85 28.53 15.67 1.70
CA ALA A 85 29.75 15.43 0.93
C ALA A 85 30.63 14.34 1.58
N THR A 86 30.70 14.32 2.91
CA THR A 86 31.41 13.27 3.67
C THR A 86 30.82 11.90 3.36
N ARG A 87 29.49 11.79 3.39
CA ARG A 87 28.81 10.55 3.02
C ARG A 87 29.06 10.19 1.55
N SER A 88 28.87 11.13 0.62
CA SER A 88 28.98 10.85 -0.81
C SER A 88 30.39 10.42 -1.23
N ALA A 89 31.43 10.84 -0.51
CA ALA A 89 32.80 10.41 -0.76
C ALA A 89 33.03 8.92 -0.45
N ASP A 90 32.31 8.38 0.53
CA ASP A 90 32.46 7.00 0.99
C ASP A 90 31.13 6.47 1.59
N PRO A 91 30.14 6.15 0.74
CA PRO A 91 28.80 5.80 1.19
C PRO A 91 28.77 4.45 1.90
N VAL A 92 28.06 4.39 3.03
CA VAL A 92 27.81 3.11 3.74
C VAL A 92 26.69 2.34 3.06
N SER A 93 25.47 2.88 3.07
CA SER A 93 24.37 2.31 2.31
C SER A 93 24.29 2.93 0.91
N ILE A 94 23.99 2.12 -0.09
CA ILE A 94 23.68 2.54 -1.45
C ILE A 94 22.26 2.06 -1.80
N VAL A 95 21.46 2.95 -2.37
CA VAL A 95 20.14 2.57 -2.88
C VAL A 95 20.13 2.73 -4.39
N SER A 96 19.88 1.63 -5.08
CA SER A 96 19.74 1.60 -6.53
C SER A 96 18.29 1.34 -6.92
N CYS A 97 17.99 1.72 -8.16
CA CYS A 97 16.70 1.47 -8.80
C CYS A 97 16.42 -0.03 -8.77
N LEU A 98 15.26 -0.42 -8.23
CA LEU A 98 14.84 -1.83 -8.13
C LEU A 98 14.66 -2.52 -9.49
N ARG A 99 14.66 -1.76 -10.59
CA ARG A 99 14.50 -2.29 -11.95
C ARG A 99 15.79 -2.27 -12.76
N CYS A 100 16.38 -1.09 -12.96
CA CYS A 100 17.54 -0.92 -13.84
C CYS A 100 18.88 -0.86 -13.09
N ARG A 101 18.87 -0.98 -11.76
CA ARG A 101 20.06 -0.97 -10.88
C ARG A 101 20.91 0.31 -10.92
N THR A 102 20.47 1.37 -11.60
CA THR A 102 21.10 2.69 -11.52
C THR A 102 20.98 3.26 -10.11
N HIS A 103 22.07 3.82 -9.59
CA HIS A 103 22.12 4.52 -8.31
C HIS A 103 21.03 5.60 -8.23
N LEU A 104 20.24 5.61 -7.16
CA LEU A 104 19.24 6.65 -6.94
C LEU A 104 19.89 7.88 -6.28
N PRO A 105 19.61 9.09 -6.76
CA PRO A 105 20.17 10.29 -6.15
C PRO A 105 19.69 10.45 -4.70
N ASP A 106 20.63 10.73 -3.80
CA ASP A 106 20.40 10.91 -2.36
C ASP A 106 21.01 12.25 -1.88
N GLY A 107 20.96 13.28 -2.74
CA GLY A 107 21.63 14.58 -2.59
C GLY A 107 21.28 15.38 -1.32
N ASP A 108 20.34 14.88 -0.51
CA ASP A 108 20.09 15.34 0.84
C ASP A 108 19.73 14.16 1.77
N ARG A 109 20.01 14.33 3.07
CA ARG A 109 19.79 13.31 4.09
C ARG A 109 18.33 12.86 4.20
N ARG A 110 17.36 13.74 3.96
CA ARG A 110 15.93 13.39 4.04
C ARG A 110 15.57 12.42 2.92
N THR A 111 16.08 12.65 1.72
CA THR A 111 15.90 11.75 0.57
C THR A 111 16.52 10.38 0.84
N LEU A 112 17.76 10.33 1.33
CA LEU A 112 18.43 9.10 1.76
C LEU A 112 17.59 8.31 2.78
N LEU A 113 17.20 8.96 3.89
CA LEU A 113 16.45 8.30 4.95
C LEU A 113 15.07 7.80 4.47
N ARG A 114 14.42 8.55 3.56
CA ARG A 114 13.18 8.11 2.92
C ARG A 114 13.40 6.84 2.11
N GLN A 115 14.45 6.78 1.29
CA GLN A 115 14.79 5.59 0.49
C GLN A 115 15.10 4.39 1.39
N LEU A 116 16.00 4.53 2.38
CA LEU A 116 16.32 3.46 3.34
C LEU A 116 15.10 3.00 4.15
N SER A 117 14.21 3.92 4.50
CA SER A 117 12.94 3.58 5.16
C SER A 117 12.02 2.76 4.25
N ARG A 118 11.90 3.12 2.97
CA ARG A 118 11.06 2.38 2.02
C ARG A 118 11.65 1.01 1.69
N LEU A 119 12.97 0.90 1.59
CA LEU A 119 13.64 -0.37 1.37
C LEU A 119 13.38 -1.34 2.54
N ARG A 120 13.52 -0.87 3.78
CA ARG A 120 13.20 -1.66 4.99
C ARG A 120 11.71 -1.97 5.14
N TYR A 121 10.84 -1.09 4.66
CA TYR A 121 9.40 -1.34 4.64
C TYR A 121 9.06 -2.48 3.68
N LEU A 122 9.52 -2.41 2.44
CA LEU A 122 9.25 -3.42 1.42
C LEU A 122 9.89 -4.77 1.77
N GLY A 123 11.05 -4.78 2.43
CA GLY A 123 11.74 -6.01 2.84
C GLY A 123 10.99 -6.88 3.86
N ARG A 124 9.81 -6.46 4.32
CA ARG A 124 8.93 -7.21 5.25
C ARG A 124 7.83 -8.01 4.55
N PHE A 125 7.71 -7.87 3.23
CA PHE A 125 6.63 -8.43 2.44
C PHE A 125 7.14 -9.55 1.53
N GLU A 126 6.27 -10.51 1.26
CA GLU A 126 6.51 -11.62 0.34
C GLU A 126 5.87 -11.36 -1.03
N VAL A 127 6.22 -12.19 -2.01
CA VAL A 127 5.65 -12.12 -3.36
C VAL A 127 4.13 -12.28 -3.29
N GLY A 128 3.41 -11.35 -3.93
CA GLY A 128 1.94 -11.31 -3.94
C GLY A 128 1.30 -10.50 -2.81
N ASP A 129 2.04 -10.13 -1.76
CA ASP A 129 1.53 -9.25 -0.71
C ASP A 129 1.21 -7.85 -1.26
N LEU A 130 0.16 -7.22 -0.73
CA LEU A 130 -0.26 -5.88 -1.15
C LEU A 130 0.57 -4.78 -0.47
N VAL A 131 1.36 -4.07 -1.28
CA VAL A 131 2.23 -2.95 -0.86
C VAL A 131 1.80 -1.63 -1.49
N GLU A 132 2.16 -0.49 -0.88
CA GLU A 132 1.88 0.84 -1.45
C GLU A 132 2.68 1.04 -2.74
N LEU A 133 2.03 1.46 -3.84
CA LEU A 133 2.69 1.76 -5.12
C LEU A 133 3.79 2.83 -4.92
N ASP A 134 3.47 3.88 -4.16
CA ASP A 134 4.41 4.97 -3.90
C ASP A 134 5.65 4.50 -3.11
N ALA A 135 5.54 3.43 -2.31
CA ALA A 135 6.69 2.85 -1.63
C ALA A 135 7.67 2.20 -2.61
N VAL A 136 7.17 1.55 -3.66
CA VAL A 136 7.98 0.98 -4.74
C VAL A 136 8.55 2.08 -5.63
N CYS A 137 7.73 3.05 -6.04
CA CYS A 137 8.16 4.12 -6.95
C CYS A 137 9.28 5.00 -6.39
N VAL A 138 9.34 5.21 -5.08
CA VAL A 138 10.46 5.93 -4.42
C VAL A 138 11.81 5.23 -4.64
N LEU A 139 11.79 3.92 -4.92
CA LEU A 139 12.97 3.09 -5.15
C LEU A 139 13.17 2.77 -6.63
N LEU A 140 12.54 3.53 -7.53
CA LEU A 140 12.73 3.47 -8.96
C LEU A 140 13.30 4.80 -9.46
N CYS A 141 14.21 4.75 -10.43
CA CYS A 141 14.82 5.96 -10.96
C CYS A 141 13.88 6.70 -11.91
N ASP A 142 13.97 8.02 -11.89
CA ASP A 142 13.40 8.88 -12.93
C ASP A 142 14.35 9.00 -14.14
N ALA A 143 15.66 8.88 -13.93
CA ALA A 143 16.68 9.04 -14.97
C ALA A 143 16.48 8.12 -16.18
N ASN A 144 16.07 6.87 -15.94
CA ASN A 144 15.75 5.90 -17.00
C ASN A 144 14.24 5.65 -17.10
N GLY A 145 13.40 6.58 -16.63
CA GLY A 145 11.93 6.48 -16.73
C GLY A 145 11.28 5.35 -15.92
N CYS A 146 12.04 4.55 -15.16
CA CYS A 146 11.54 3.36 -14.47
C CYS A 146 10.38 3.65 -13.53
N SER A 147 10.43 4.74 -12.77
CA SER A 147 9.34 5.15 -11.87
C SER A 147 8.07 5.50 -12.64
N GLN A 148 8.20 6.34 -13.68
CA GLN A 148 7.08 6.78 -14.51
C GLN A 148 6.42 5.61 -15.24
N GLU A 149 7.21 4.74 -15.88
CA GLU A 149 6.71 3.56 -16.57
C GLU A 149 5.98 2.61 -15.62
N TYR A 150 6.57 2.36 -14.44
CA TYR A 150 5.97 1.47 -13.46
C TYR A 150 4.64 2.01 -12.94
N ARG A 151 4.56 3.31 -12.65
CA ARG A 151 3.29 3.97 -12.28
C ARG A 151 2.26 3.84 -13.41
N HIS A 152 2.67 4.14 -14.64
CA HIS A 152 1.76 4.13 -15.78
C HIS A 152 1.16 2.74 -16.02
N SER A 153 1.99 1.68 -16.02
CA SER A 153 1.52 0.29 -16.19
C SER A 153 0.44 -0.06 -15.16
N HIS A 154 0.74 0.15 -13.87
CA HIS A 154 -0.19 -0.19 -12.80
C HIS A 154 -1.45 0.69 -12.86
N MET A 155 -1.33 1.99 -13.16
CA MET A 155 -2.48 2.87 -13.27
C MET A 155 -3.39 2.52 -14.47
N GLU A 156 -2.82 2.07 -15.59
CA GLU A 156 -3.60 1.63 -16.75
C GLU A 156 -4.29 0.29 -16.50
N GLU A 157 -3.62 -0.68 -15.87
CA GLU A 157 -4.24 -1.95 -15.46
C GLU A 157 -5.46 -1.72 -14.57
N LEU A 158 -5.34 -0.80 -13.60
CA LEU A 158 -6.45 -0.40 -12.76
C LEU A 158 -7.55 0.31 -13.54
N ARG A 159 -7.18 1.24 -14.42
CA ARG A 159 -8.13 1.99 -15.22
C ARG A 159 -8.95 1.03 -16.07
N ALA A 160 -8.29 0.04 -16.68
CA ALA A 160 -8.94 -1.03 -17.42
C ALA A 160 -9.88 -1.84 -16.51
N ALA A 161 -9.42 -2.25 -15.33
CA ALA A 161 -10.25 -2.98 -14.36
C ALA A 161 -11.47 -2.17 -13.89
N TYR A 162 -11.29 -0.88 -13.61
CA TYR A 162 -12.35 0.06 -13.24
C TYR A 162 -13.36 0.25 -14.37
N LEU A 163 -12.89 0.46 -15.61
CA LEU A 163 -13.76 0.59 -16.78
C LEU A 163 -14.54 -0.70 -17.05
N ALA A 164 -13.90 -1.87 -16.91
CA ALA A 164 -14.56 -3.16 -17.01
C ALA A 164 -15.65 -3.34 -15.94
N GLN A 165 -15.34 -3.01 -14.68
CA GLN A 165 -16.31 -3.05 -13.59
C GLN A 165 -17.46 -2.07 -13.82
N LYS A 166 -17.17 -0.85 -14.29
CA LYS A 166 -18.17 0.17 -14.61
C LYS A 166 -19.08 -0.29 -15.75
N ALA A 167 -18.51 -0.86 -16.81
CA ALA A 167 -19.28 -1.44 -17.91
C ALA A 167 -20.17 -2.59 -17.43
N ARG A 168 -19.62 -3.49 -16.59
CA ARG A 168 -20.39 -4.59 -15.99
C ARG A 168 -21.54 -4.08 -15.12
N ASN A 169 -21.30 -3.10 -14.27
CA ASN A 169 -22.35 -2.55 -13.43
C ASN A 169 -23.43 -1.81 -14.25
N ASN A 170 -23.04 -1.13 -15.35
CA ASN A 170 -24.01 -0.56 -16.28
C ASN A 170 -24.88 -1.64 -16.93
N GLN A 171 -24.33 -2.81 -17.27
CA GLN A 171 -25.13 -3.95 -17.75
C GLN A 171 -26.11 -4.43 -16.68
N LEU A 172 -25.66 -4.57 -15.42
CA LEU A 172 -26.51 -4.98 -14.30
C LEU A 172 -27.70 -4.01 -14.10
N LYS A 173 -27.47 -2.70 -14.25
CA LYS A 173 -28.53 -1.67 -14.17
C LYS A 173 -29.62 -1.82 -15.22
N GLN A 174 -29.28 -2.34 -16.40
CA GLN A 174 -30.21 -2.50 -17.51
C GLN A 174 -30.97 -3.84 -17.47
N MET A 175 -30.60 -4.75 -16.58
CA MET A 175 -31.31 -6.02 -16.39
C MET A 175 -32.65 -5.78 -15.70
N SER A 176 -33.63 -6.64 -15.97
CA SER A 176 -34.82 -6.70 -15.12
C SER A 176 -34.42 -7.12 -13.71
N LEU A 177 -35.20 -6.73 -12.70
CA LEU A 177 -34.90 -7.06 -11.32
C LEU A 177 -34.82 -8.59 -11.10
N SER A 178 -35.70 -9.35 -11.74
CA SER A 178 -35.70 -10.82 -11.70
C SER A 178 -34.42 -11.44 -12.23
N GLU A 179 -33.83 -10.86 -13.28
CA GLU A 179 -32.53 -11.29 -13.83
C GLU A 179 -31.38 -10.86 -12.93
N TYR A 180 -31.38 -9.61 -12.47
CA TYR A 180 -30.36 -9.08 -11.58
C TYR A 180 -30.22 -9.90 -10.30
N LEU A 181 -31.33 -10.29 -9.67
CA LEU A 181 -31.34 -11.09 -8.44
C LEU A 181 -30.79 -12.52 -8.62
N LYS A 182 -30.54 -12.97 -9.86
CA LYS A 182 -29.90 -14.26 -10.15
C LYS A 182 -28.40 -14.14 -10.43
N THR A 183 -27.86 -12.92 -10.48
CA THR A 183 -26.46 -12.66 -10.81
C THR A 183 -25.52 -13.01 -9.65
N ILE A 184 -24.27 -13.33 -9.99
CA ILE A 184 -23.22 -13.59 -8.98
C ILE A 184 -22.94 -12.35 -8.14
N GLU A 185 -23.10 -11.16 -8.71
CA GLU A 185 -22.87 -9.87 -8.06
C GLU A 185 -23.91 -9.59 -6.97
N TRP A 186 -25.19 -9.85 -7.26
CA TRP A 186 -26.22 -9.80 -6.23
C TRP A 186 -25.96 -10.84 -5.13
N GLY A 187 -25.61 -12.08 -5.52
CA GLY A 187 -25.25 -13.13 -4.56
C GLY A 187 -24.13 -12.69 -3.61
N ALA A 188 -23.08 -12.07 -4.14
CA ALA A 188 -21.96 -11.55 -3.35
C ALA A 188 -22.38 -10.39 -2.42
N ARG A 189 -23.20 -9.45 -2.89
CA ARG A 189 -23.76 -8.36 -2.04
C ARG A 189 -24.65 -8.89 -0.93
N ARG A 190 -25.54 -9.82 -1.27
CA ARG A 190 -26.41 -10.53 -0.31
C ARG A 190 -25.59 -11.18 0.79
N ASN A 191 -24.53 -11.90 0.44
CA ASN A 191 -23.67 -12.57 1.41
C ASN A 191 -22.90 -11.57 2.29
N ARG A 192 -22.40 -10.47 1.74
CA ARG A 192 -21.76 -9.42 2.54
C ARG A 192 -22.72 -8.77 3.54
N ALA A 193 -23.95 -8.48 3.13
CA ALA A 193 -24.99 -7.95 4.03
C ALA A 193 -25.32 -8.94 5.15
N LEU A 194 -25.40 -10.24 4.84
CA LEU A 194 -25.59 -11.30 5.84
C LEU A 194 -24.44 -11.36 6.85
N LEU A 195 -23.19 -11.32 6.38
CA LEU A 195 -22.01 -11.32 7.23
C LEU A 195 -21.96 -10.08 8.14
N GLN A 196 -22.21 -8.87 7.60
CA GLN A 196 -22.25 -7.64 8.40
C GLN A 196 -23.38 -7.66 9.45
N ALA A 197 -24.45 -8.39 9.19
CA ALA A 197 -25.56 -8.56 10.13
C ALA A 197 -25.36 -9.74 11.09
N ASP A 198 -24.17 -10.35 11.15
CA ASP A 198 -23.87 -11.55 11.94
C ASP A 198 -24.84 -12.71 11.69
N ASN A 199 -25.33 -12.84 10.45
CA ASN A 199 -26.38 -13.78 10.05
C ASN A 199 -27.62 -13.71 10.95
N ARG A 200 -28.07 -12.50 11.27
CA ARG A 200 -29.25 -12.25 12.12
C ARG A 200 -30.15 -11.18 11.53
N CYS A 201 -31.44 -11.30 11.80
CA CYS A 201 -32.41 -10.26 11.51
C CYS A 201 -32.08 -9.00 12.32
N ARG A 202 -31.95 -7.86 11.64
CA ARG A 202 -31.62 -6.57 12.28
C ARG A 202 -32.73 -5.97 13.13
N ILE A 203 -33.94 -6.55 13.11
CA ILE A 203 -35.09 -6.11 13.91
C ILE A 203 -35.30 -6.99 15.14
N CYS A 204 -35.32 -8.31 14.97
CA CYS A 204 -35.70 -9.24 16.04
C CYS A 204 -34.60 -10.23 16.44
N GLY A 205 -33.43 -10.20 15.81
CA GLY A 205 -32.30 -11.08 16.12
C GLY A 205 -32.44 -12.55 15.66
N SER A 206 -33.57 -12.93 15.05
CA SER A 206 -33.78 -14.28 14.52
C SER A 206 -32.70 -14.65 13.49
N THR A 207 -32.26 -15.91 13.52
CA THR A 207 -31.29 -16.50 12.56
C THR A 207 -31.98 -17.33 11.48
N GLN A 208 -33.31 -17.46 11.52
CA GLN A 208 -34.05 -18.34 10.61
C GLN A 208 -34.64 -17.57 9.41
N ARG A 209 -34.61 -18.22 8.23
CA ARG A 209 -35.22 -17.75 6.97
C ARG A 209 -34.91 -16.26 6.70
N LEU A 210 -33.61 -15.96 6.62
CA LEU A 210 -33.11 -14.61 6.38
C LEU A 210 -33.18 -14.23 4.91
N GLU A 211 -33.69 -13.04 4.67
CA GLU A 211 -33.86 -12.39 3.38
C GLU A 211 -33.16 -11.03 3.44
N VAL A 212 -32.56 -10.61 2.33
CA VAL A 212 -31.94 -9.29 2.20
C VAL A 212 -32.92 -8.39 1.47
N HIS A 213 -33.39 -7.38 2.17
CA HIS A 213 -34.35 -6.40 1.68
C HIS A 213 -33.62 -5.14 1.23
N HIS A 214 -34.02 -4.59 0.08
CA HIS A 214 -33.54 -3.30 -0.40
C HIS A 214 -34.32 -2.17 0.30
N ARG A 215 -33.61 -1.28 0.97
CA ARG A 215 -34.16 -0.04 1.54
C ARG A 215 -34.42 1.00 0.46
N THR A 216 -33.61 0.99 -0.60
CA THR A 216 -33.76 1.82 -1.79
C THR A 216 -33.24 1.08 -3.01
N TYR A 217 -33.81 1.38 -4.18
CA TYR A 217 -33.40 0.84 -5.48
C TYR A 217 -32.62 1.87 -6.33
N GLU A 218 -32.38 3.08 -5.81
CA GLU A 218 -31.66 4.16 -6.52
C GLU A 218 -30.30 3.73 -7.08
N ARG A 219 -29.65 2.79 -6.40
CA ARG A 219 -28.31 2.28 -6.72
C ARG A 219 -28.35 0.81 -7.14
N LEU A 220 -29.43 0.34 -7.79
CA LEU A 220 -29.50 -1.03 -8.28
C LEU A 220 -28.25 -1.39 -9.11
N GLY A 221 -27.62 -2.53 -8.82
CA GLY A 221 -26.35 -2.96 -9.41
C GLY A 221 -25.09 -2.31 -8.82
N HIS A 222 -25.22 -1.31 -7.94
CA HIS A 222 -24.16 -0.62 -7.18
C HIS A 222 -24.56 -0.36 -5.72
N GLU A 223 -25.33 -1.26 -5.13
CA GLU A 223 -25.88 -1.07 -3.80
C GLU A 223 -24.76 -0.95 -2.76
N LEU A 224 -24.87 0.07 -1.92
CA LEU A 224 -24.10 0.15 -0.69
C LEU A 224 -24.66 -0.85 0.31
N LEU A 225 -23.84 -1.31 1.25
CA LEU A 225 -24.35 -2.19 2.32
C LEU A 225 -25.45 -1.51 3.15
N SER A 226 -25.42 -0.17 3.27
CA SER A 226 -26.46 0.64 3.91
C SER A 226 -27.82 0.62 3.18
N ASP A 227 -27.80 0.29 1.88
CA ASP A 227 -29.01 0.19 1.04
C ASP A 227 -29.73 -1.14 1.28
N LEU A 228 -29.08 -2.07 1.99
CA LEU A 228 -29.56 -3.41 2.24
C LEU A 228 -29.84 -3.59 3.73
N VAL A 229 -30.86 -4.39 4.06
CA VAL A 229 -31.15 -4.78 5.43
C VAL A 229 -31.51 -6.25 5.50
N VAL A 230 -30.86 -6.98 6.42
CA VAL A 230 -31.13 -8.39 6.66
C VAL A 230 -32.33 -8.54 7.60
N LEU A 231 -33.38 -9.20 7.11
CA LEU A 231 -34.62 -9.43 7.84
C LEU A 231 -35.00 -10.91 7.82
N CYS A 232 -35.60 -11.44 8.89
CA CYS A 232 -36.28 -12.72 8.79
C CYS A 232 -37.59 -12.54 8.01
N ARG A 233 -38.10 -13.60 7.37
CA ARG A 233 -39.34 -13.55 6.58
C ARG A 233 -40.52 -12.86 7.28
N ARG A 234 -40.71 -13.10 8.59
CA ARG A 234 -41.77 -12.44 9.38
C ARG A 234 -41.59 -10.93 9.41
N CYS A 235 -40.38 -10.46 9.72
CA CYS A 235 -40.10 -9.02 9.73
C CYS A 235 -40.18 -8.45 8.31
N HIS A 236 -39.67 -9.16 7.31
CA HIS A 236 -39.69 -8.73 5.92
C HIS A 236 -41.12 -8.48 5.40
N GLN A 237 -42.07 -9.37 5.72
CA GLN A 237 -43.48 -9.21 5.37
C GLN A 237 -44.11 -7.94 5.98
N LEU A 238 -43.69 -7.51 7.17
CA LEU A 238 -44.19 -6.27 7.79
C LEU A 238 -43.74 -5.00 7.05
N PHE A 239 -42.63 -5.07 6.31
CA PHE A 239 -42.08 -3.95 5.54
C PHE A 239 -42.55 -3.93 4.07
N HIS A 240 -43.14 -5.02 3.57
CA HIS A 240 -43.65 -5.10 2.20
C HIS A 240 -44.79 -4.12 1.87
N ASP A 241 -45.44 -3.54 2.88
CA ASP A 241 -46.51 -2.54 2.72
C ASP A 241 -46.04 -1.08 2.95
N ARG A 242 -44.78 -0.87 3.36
CA ARG A 242 -44.25 0.47 3.74
C ARG A 242 -43.04 0.93 2.95
N LEU A 243 -42.41 0.05 2.19
CA LEU A 243 -41.27 0.36 1.33
C LEU A 243 -41.53 -0.17 -0.09
N PRO A 244 -41.00 0.47 -1.15
CA PRO A 244 -41.29 0.10 -2.52
C PRO A 244 -41.05 -1.39 -2.75
N LYS A 245 -42.03 -2.08 -3.33
CA LYS A 245 -41.85 -3.46 -3.78
C LYS A 245 -40.75 -3.48 -4.84
N ALA A 246 -39.90 -4.50 -4.75
CA ALA A 246 -39.17 -5.03 -5.89
C ALA A 246 -40.19 -5.24 -7.03
N ALA A 247 -40.09 -4.44 -8.10
CA ALA A 247 -40.92 -4.58 -9.30
C ALA A 247 -40.45 -5.77 -10.14
#